data_AF-A0A0S8KVI3-F1
#
_entry.id   AF-A0A0S8KVI3-F1
#
_cell.length_a   1.000
_cell.length_b   1.000
_cell.length_c   1.000
_cell.angle_alpha   90.00
_cell.angle_beta   90.00
_cell.angle_gamma   90.00
#
_symmetry.space_group_name_H-M   'P 1'
#
loop_
_entity.id
_entity.type
_entity.pdbx_description
1 polymer ?
#
loop_
_entity_poly.entity_id
_entity_poly.type
_entity_poly.pdbx_seq_one_letter_code
_entity_poly.pdbx_strand_id
1 'polypeptide(L)'
;MDAYIYKAALYCEDCIEKIKAELTPPADPKHKNTYDSDDYPKGPYADGGGEADAPQHCYGCGVFLENQLTTDGYKYVLATVQEYIYLEESIANWFEFYQLQLTY
;
A
#
# COMPACT_ATOMS: atom_id res chain seq x y z
N MET A 1 5.60 6.17 -1.03
CA MET A 1 5.58 5.92 0.44
C MET A 1 6.24 4.58 0.80
N ASP A 2 6.73 4.40 2.03
CA ASP A 2 7.16 3.08 2.57
C ASP A 2 5.96 2.29 3.12
N ALA A 3 5.93 0.98 2.86
CA ALA A 3 4.90 0.06 3.33
C ALA A 3 5.47 -1.10 4.15
N TYR A 4 4.63 -1.68 5.00
CA TYR A 4 4.96 -2.81 5.86
C TYR A 4 3.92 -3.92 5.70
N ILE A 5 4.38 -5.17 5.72
CA ILE A 5 3.52 -6.35 5.67
C ILE A 5 3.34 -6.89 7.09
N TYR A 6 2.08 -7.06 7.50
CA TYR A 6 1.73 -7.74 8.74
C TYR A 6 0.40 -8.47 8.59
N LYS A 7 0.33 -9.75 8.95
CA LYS A 7 -0.90 -10.58 8.86
C LYS A 7 -1.62 -10.46 7.52
N ALA A 8 -0.89 -10.73 6.44
CA ALA A 8 -1.36 -10.63 5.05
C ALA A 8 -1.94 -9.26 4.62
N ALA A 9 -1.66 -8.18 5.36
CA ALA A 9 -2.11 -6.83 5.05
C ALA A 9 -0.94 -5.85 4.94
N LEU A 10 -1.15 -4.76 4.18
CA LEU A 10 -0.19 -3.66 4.05
C LEU A 10 -0.54 -2.52 5.01
N TYR A 11 0.49 -1.92 5.60
CA TYR A 11 0.37 -0.80 6.53
C TYR A 11 1.35 0.32 6.19
N CYS A 12 0.93 1.56 6.44
CA CYS A 12 1.85 2.69 6.50
C CYS A 12 2.71 2.64 7.78
N GLU A 13 3.78 3.44 7.80
CA GLU A 13 4.67 3.59 8.95
C GLU A 13 3.92 3.94 10.24
N ASP A 14 3.04 4.94 10.21
CA ASP A 14 2.29 5.37 11.39
C ASP A 14 1.41 4.27 12.00
N CYS A 15 0.77 3.45 11.16
CA CYS A 15 -0.07 2.36 11.65
C CYS A 15 0.77 1.20 12.15
N ILE A 16 1.88 0.88 11.48
CA ILE A 16 2.69 -0.26 11.89
C ILE A 16 3.45 0.02 13.19
N GLU A 17 3.87 1.26 13.45
CA GLU A 17 4.55 1.61 14.70
C GLU A 17 3.61 1.46 15.90
N LYS A 18 2.32 1.76 15.74
CA LYS A 18 1.30 1.49 16.78
C LYS A 18 1.16 -0.01 17.04
N ILE A 19 1.15 -0.83 15.99
CA ILE A 19 1.09 -2.29 16.12
C ILE A 19 2.35 -2.83 16.80
N LYS A 20 3.54 -2.38 16.39
CA LYS A 20 4.82 -2.81 16.98
C LYS A 20 4.90 -2.49 18.48
N ALA A 21 4.31 -1.38 18.93
CA ALA A 21 4.28 -1.03 20.35
C ALA A 21 3.56 -2.06 21.24
N GLU A 22 2.70 -2.91 20.64
CA GLU A 22 1.94 -3.95 21.33
C GLU A 22 2.53 -5.37 21.15
N LEU A 23 3.59 -5.51 20.34
CA LEU A 23 4.18 -6.81 20.00
C LEU A 23 5.55 -6.98 20.66
N THR A 24 5.85 -8.23 21.00
CA THR A 24 7.22 -8.61 21.37
C THR A 24 8.05 -8.75 20.09
N PRO A 25 9.14 -7.98 19.92
CA PRO A 25 9.98 -8.10 18.73
C PRO A 25 10.68 -9.47 18.70
N PRO A 26 10.92 -10.04 17.50
CA PRO A 26 11.76 -11.22 17.37
C PRO A 26 13.20 -10.92 17.82
N ALA A 27 13.98 -11.96 18.11
CA ALA A 27 15.36 -11.81 18.58
C ALA A 27 16.24 -10.99 17.62
N ASP A 28 15.96 -11.07 16.31
CA ASP A 28 16.61 -10.26 15.30
C ASP A 28 15.60 -9.74 14.25
N PRO A 29 15.00 -8.57 14.47
CA PRO A 29 13.98 -8.01 13.57
C PRO A 29 14.54 -7.60 12.21
N LYS A 30 15.86 -7.41 12.08
CA LYS A 30 16.49 -6.98 10.82
C LYS A 30 16.64 -8.14 9.83
N HIS A 31 16.77 -9.37 10.35
CA HIS A 31 16.85 -10.57 9.53
C HIS A 31 15.44 -11.10 9.21
N LYS A 32 14.72 -10.43 8.31
CA LYS A 32 13.32 -10.71 7.92
C LYS A 32 13.01 -12.16 7.50
N ASN A 33 14.02 -13.00 7.28
CA ASN A 33 13.87 -14.42 6.93
C ASN A 33 13.82 -15.34 8.17
N THR A 34 14.01 -14.82 9.38
CA THR A 34 14.03 -15.61 10.62
C THR A 34 12.69 -15.65 11.35
N TYR A 35 11.70 -14.88 10.88
CA TYR A 35 10.35 -14.81 11.44
C TYR A 35 9.30 -14.61 10.33
N ASP A 36 8.03 -14.87 10.62
CA ASP A 36 6.91 -14.62 9.70
C ASP A 36 6.31 -13.22 9.89
N SER A 37 5.79 -12.63 8.82
CA SER A 37 4.99 -11.40 8.87
C SER A 37 3.68 -11.58 9.64
N ASP A 38 3.23 -12.80 9.91
CA ASP A 38 2.10 -13.05 10.80
C ASP A 38 2.45 -12.81 12.28
N ASP A 39 3.72 -12.99 12.65
CA ASP A 39 4.21 -12.83 14.02
C ASP A 39 4.65 -11.40 14.31
N TYR A 40 5.42 -10.79 13.40
CA TYR A 40 5.93 -9.44 13.56
C TYR A 40 6.02 -8.71 12.22
N PRO A 41 5.74 -7.39 12.16
CA PRO A 41 5.76 -6.66 10.90
C PRO A 41 7.08 -6.73 10.14
N LYS A 42 6.99 -6.93 8.82
CA LYS A 42 8.15 -6.87 7.90
C LYS A 42 8.12 -5.58 7.11
N GLY A 43 9.29 -4.95 6.97
CA GLY A 43 9.45 -3.71 6.23
C GLY A 43 10.64 -2.90 6.74
N PRO A 44 10.77 -1.63 6.32
CA PRO A 44 9.98 -1.03 5.24
C PRO A 44 10.24 -1.74 3.90
N TYR A 45 9.24 -1.70 3.03
CA TYR A 45 9.32 -1.97 1.60
C TYR A 45 9.00 -0.67 0.87
N ALA A 46 9.88 -0.27 -0.04
CA ALA A 46 9.70 0.96 -0.81
C ALA A 46 8.50 0.85 -1.77
N ASP A 47 8.18 1.98 -2.42
CA ASP A 47 7.19 2.06 -3.50
C ASP A 47 5.84 1.42 -3.14
N GLY A 48 5.34 1.73 -1.95
CA GLY A 48 4.03 1.26 -1.48
C GLY A 48 3.93 -0.25 -1.29
N GLY A 49 5.05 -0.97 -1.21
CA GLY A 49 5.09 -2.43 -1.14
C GLY A 49 5.37 -3.10 -2.48
N GLY A 50 5.64 -2.33 -3.53
CA GLY A 50 6.00 -2.82 -4.85
C GLY A 50 4.84 -2.80 -5.86
N GLU A 51 5.09 -3.36 -7.04
CA GLU A 51 4.13 -3.38 -8.15
C GLU A 51 2.90 -4.26 -7.84
N ALA A 52 1.70 -3.77 -8.16
CA ALA A 52 0.45 -4.52 -7.95
C ALA A 52 -0.61 -4.22 -9.02
N ASP A 53 -1.64 -5.06 -9.11
CA ASP A 53 -2.75 -4.89 -10.05
C ASP A 53 -3.80 -3.85 -9.61
N ALA A 54 -3.58 -3.19 -8.46
CA ALA A 54 -4.46 -2.13 -7.97
C ALA A 54 -3.72 -1.18 -7.01
N PRO A 55 -4.23 0.06 -6.84
CA PRO A 55 -3.77 0.98 -5.81
C PRO A 55 -3.90 0.36 -4.41
N GLN A 56 -2.79 0.28 -3.69
CA GLN A 56 -2.68 -0.27 -2.36
C GLN A 56 -2.97 0.81 -1.33
N HIS A 57 -3.68 0.45 -0.26
CA HIS A 57 -4.00 1.35 0.83
C HIS A 57 -3.61 0.70 2.15
N CYS A 58 -3.25 1.53 3.13
CA CYS A 58 -2.99 1.07 4.47
C CYS A 58 -4.27 0.43 5.03
N TYR A 59 -4.18 -0.81 5.50
CA TYR A 59 -5.31 -1.52 6.10
C TYR A 59 -5.85 -0.80 7.35
N GLY A 60 -4.97 -0.19 8.15
CA GLY A 60 -5.36 0.49 9.38
C GLY A 60 -6.10 1.82 9.20
N CYS A 61 -5.68 2.67 8.27
CA CYS A 61 -6.22 4.03 8.11
C CYS A 61 -6.76 4.36 6.72
N GLY A 62 -6.62 3.47 5.74
CA GLY A 62 -7.08 3.68 4.37
C GLY A 62 -6.23 4.65 3.55
N VAL A 63 -5.09 5.16 4.05
CA VAL A 63 -4.24 6.07 3.25
C VAL A 63 -3.69 5.33 2.03
N PHE A 64 -3.68 6.01 0.88
CA PHE A 64 -3.07 5.49 -0.34
C PHE A 64 -1.56 5.33 -0.14
N LEU A 65 -1.02 4.17 -0.51
CA LEU A 65 0.40 3.80 -0.29
C LEU A 65 1.30 4.12 -1.49
N GLU A 66 0.77 4.70 -2.57
CA GLU A 66 1.58 5.19 -3.69
C GLU A 66 2.40 4.08 -4.39
N ASN A 67 1.83 2.88 -4.49
CA ASN A 67 2.50 1.77 -5.13
C ASN A 67 2.51 1.91 -6.66
N GLN A 68 3.51 1.31 -7.30
CA GLN A 68 3.52 1.14 -8.75
C GLN A 68 2.43 0.16 -9.20
N LEU A 69 1.91 0.36 -10.41
CA LEU A 69 0.91 -0.54 -10.99
C LEU A 69 1.51 -1.41 -12.09
N THR A 70 1.02 -2.65 -12.16
CA THR A 70 1.20 -3.49 -13.34
C THR A 70 0.47 -2.89 -14.54
N THR A 71 0.74 -3.44 -15.72
CA THR A 71 -0.03 -3.09 -16.94
C THR A 71 -1.53 -3.30 -16.76
N ASP A 72 -1.95 -4.34 -16.04
CA ASP A 72 -3.36 -4.60 -15.78
C ASP A 72 -3.93 -3.67 -14.70
N GLY A 73 -3.11 -3.28 -13.72
CA GLY A 73 -3.47 -2.25 -12.75
C GLY A 73 -3.74 -0.89 -13.38
N TYR A 74 -2.94 -0.47 -14.36
CA TYR A 74 -3.23 0.77 -15.11
C TYR A 74 -4.58 0.71 -15.84
N LYS A 75 -4.93 -0.42 -16.44
CA LYS A 75 -6.25 -0.59 -17.09
C LYS A 75 -7.39 -0.49 -16.08
N TYR A 76 -7.23 -1.14 -14.92
CA TYR A 76 -8.21 -1.09 -13.84
C TYR A 76 -8.43 0.35 -13.34
N VAL A 77 -7.36 1.08 -13.06
CA VAL A 77 -7.47 2.46 -12.55
C VAL A 77 -8.06 3.38 -13.60
N LEU A 78 -7.65 3.31 -14.87
CA LEU A 78 -8.23 4.12 -15.93
C LEU A 78 -9.74 3.90 -16.08
N ALA A 79 -10.19 2.64 -16.07
CA ALA A 79 -11.61 2.32 -16.12
C ALA A 79 -12.36 2.87 -14.89
N THR A 80 -11.79 2.70 -13.70
CA THR A 80 -12.39 3.16 -12.44
C THR A 80 -12.50 4.68 -12.39
N VAL A 81 -11.45 5.40 -12.77
CA VAL A 81 -11.44 6.86 -12.80
C VAL A 81 -12.46 7.39 -13.80
N GLN A 82 -12.54 6.84 -15.01
CA GLN A 82 -13.52 7.27 -16.02
C GLN A 82 -14.97 7.18 -15.52
N GLU A 83 -15.26 6.19 -14.68
CA GLU A 83 -16.60 5.95 -14.15
C GLU A 83 -16.89 6.74 -12.86
N TYR A 84 -15.86 7.00 -12.03
CA TYR A 84 -16.05 7.46 -10.65
C TYR A 84 -15.20 8.68 -10.21
N ILE A 85 -14.49 9.39 -11.11
CA ILE A 85 -13.52 10.46 -10.74
C ILE A 85 -14.07 11.55 -9.79
N TYR A 86 -15.38 11.82 -9.81
CA TYR A 86 -15.99 12.87 -8.97
C TYR A 86 -16.55 12.37 -7.63
N LEU A 87 -16.37 11.08 -7.31
CA LEU A 87 -17.09 10.44 -6.21
C LEU A 87 -16.24 10.19 -4.96
N GLU A 88 -14.91 10.06 -5.08
CA GLU A 88 -14.03 9.83 -3.93
C GLU A 88 -12.67 10.53 -4.02
N GLU A 89 -12.17 11.03 -2.88
CA GLU A 89 -10.84 11.65 -2.73
C GLU A 89 -9.70 10.68 -3.06
N SER A 90 -9.88 9.39 -2.76
CA SER A 90 -8.97 8.30 -3.15
C SER A 90 -8.70 8.27 -4.65
N ILE A 91 -9.74 8.44 -5.46
CA ILE A 91 -9.66 8.39 -6.93
C ILE A 91 -8.94 9.63 -7.48
N ALA A 92 -9.15 10.80 -6.87
CA ALA A 92 -8.40 12.01 -7.22
C ALA A 92 -6.89 11.84 -6.97
N ASN A 93 -6.52 11.24 -5.82
CA ASN A 93 -5.12 10.94 -5.49
C ASN A 93 -4.51 9.94 -6.47
N TRP A 94 -5.26 8.92 -6.92
CA TRP A 94 -4.78 8.00 -7.95
C TRP A 94 -4.55 8.70 -9.30
N PHE A 95 -5.48 9.57 -9.70
CA PHE A 95 -5.39 10.30 -10.95
C PHE A 95 -4.13 11.18 -11.01
N GLU A 96 -3.86 11.91 -9.92
CA GLU A 96 -2.67 12.75 -9.80
C GLU A 96 -1.39 11.92 -9.76
N PHE A 97 -1.33 10.92 -8.88
CA PHE A 97 -0.12 10.11 -8.69
C PHE A 97 0.28 9.34 -9.95
N TYR A 98 -0.68 8.72 -10.63
CA TYR A 98 -0.43 7.97 -11.87
C TYR A 98 -0.41 8.84 -13.13
N GLN A 99 -0.57 10.17 -12.99
CA GLN A 99 -0.53 11.14 -14.09
C GLN A 99 -1.42 10.75 -15.27
N LEU A 100 -2.62 10.26 -14.97
CA LEU A 100 -3.51 9.72 -15.99
C LEU A 100 -4.05 10.84 -16.89
N GLN A 101 -4.33 10.51 -18.14
CA GLN A 101 -4.99 11.41 -19.08
C GLN A 101 -6.34 10.84 -19.49
N LEU A 102 -7.40 11.62 -19.31
CA LEU A 102 -8.72 11.27 -19.82
C LEU A 102 -8.79 11.71 -21.28
N THR A 103 -8.92 10.74 -22.19
CA THR A 103 -9.28 11.00 -23.58
C THR A 103 -10.80 11.04 -23.69
N TYR A 104 -11.34 12.19 -24.08
CA TYR A 104 -12.77 12.39 -24.35
C TYR A 104 -13.10 12.11 -25.82
#